data_AF-A0A961HSV2-F1
#
_entry.id   AF-A0A961HSV2-F1
#
_cell.length_a   1.000
_cell.length_b   1.000
_cell.length_c   1.000
_cell.angle_alpha   90.00
_cell.angle_beta   90.00
_cell.angle_gamma   90.00
#
_symmetry.space_group_name_H-M   'P 1'
#
loop_
_entity.id
_entity.type
_entity.pdbx_description
1 polymer ?
#
loop_
_entity_poly.entity_id
_entity_poly.type
_entity_poly.pdbx_seq_one_letter_code
_entity_poly.pdbx_strand_id
1 'polypeptide(L)'
;ADAAEEPMYSQLRVNGKLDRVLKNIEQFCNIREKQYPDLRIITRVSGVKVSEEQDMDSMERVWGGLVDQVAFVNYNPWENIYETEPNGIEKPCSDLWRRMFIWHDGTANPCDTDYRSTLQVGNASEGLSNLWLSDSYQSLRRAHANSARQVVEPCKRCSVI
;
A
#
# COMPACT_ATOMS: atom_id res chain seq x y z
N ALA A 1 -7.15 -7.91 -7.47
CA ALA A 1 -8.58 -8.23 -7.30
C ALA A 1 -8.74 -8.69 -5.87
N ASP A 2 -9.73 -8.20 -5.14
CA ASP A 2 -9.86 -8.57 -3.72
C ASP A 2 -10.64 -9.87 -3.52
N ALA A 3 -11.33 -10.37 -4.54
CA ALA A 3 -12.01 -11.66 -4.51
C ALA A 3 -11.99 -12.31 -5.90
N ALA A 4 -12.20 -13.63 -5.91
CA ALA A 4 -12.23 -14.46 -7.11
C ALA A 4 -13.65 -14.69 -7.65
N GLU A 5 -14.69 -14.26 -6.92
CA GLU A 5 -16.09 -14.54 -7.25
C GLU A 5 -17.04 -13.42 -6.82
N GLU A 6 -18.19 -13.38 -7.47
CA GLU A 6 -19.33 -12.54 -7.07
C GLU A 6 -20.21 -13.30 -6.08
N PRO A 7 -20.87 -12.62 -5.12
CA PRO A 7 -20.94 -11.17 -4.95
C PRO A 7 -19.78 -10.57 -4.15
N MET A 8 -18.89 -11.39 -3.59
CA MET A 8 -17.80 -10.91 -2.72
C MET A 8 -16.93 -9.85 -3.41
N TYR A 9 -16.62 -10.05 -4.70
CA TYR A 9 -15.89 -9.06 -5.49
C TYR A 9 -16.60 -7.71 -5.55
N SER A 10 -17.86 -7.66 -5.96
CA SER A 10 -18.62 -6.39 -6.05
C SER A 10 -18.95 -5.78 -4.69
N GLN A 11 -19.02 -6.57 -3.63
CA GLN A 11 -19.12 -6.07 -2.25
C GLN A 11 -17.86 -5.34 -1.81
N LEU A 12 -16.68 -5.91 -2.07
CA LEU A 12 -15.39 -5.30 -1.71
C LEU A 12 -14.99 -4.17 -2.66
N ARG A 13 -15.28 -4.31 -3.94
CA ARG A 13 -15.04 -3.32 -5.00
C ARG A 13 -16.37 -2.79 -5.49
N VAL A 14 -16.95 -1.89 -4.71
CA VAL A 14 -18.21 -1.21 -5.07
C VAL A 14 -18.11 -0.63 -6.48
N ASN A 15 -19.12 -0.89 -7.32
CA ASN A 15 -19.18 -0.57 -8.76
C ASN A 15 -18.22 -1.37 -9.67
N GLY A 16 -17.41 -2.25 -9.11
CA GLY A 16 -16.60 -3.21 -9.84
C GLY A 16 -17.47 -4.33 -10.44
N LYS A 17 -17.05 -4.84 -11.60
CA LYS A 17 -17.63 -6.04 -12.22
C LYS A 17 -16.51 -7.03 -12.50
N LEU A 18 -16.53 -8.19 -11.87
CA LEU A 18 -15.45 -9.17 -11.98
C LEU A 18 -15.24 -9.62 -13.43
N ASP A 19 -16.33 -9.86 -14.17
CA ASP A 19 -16.29 -10.33 -15.56
C ASP A 19 -15.53 -9.36 -16.49
N ARG A 20 -15.73 -8.05 -16.30
CA ARG A 20 -15.05 -7.01 -17.06
C ARG A 20 -13.55 -7.01 -16.75
N VAL A 21 -13.17 -7.20 -15.49
CA VAL A 21 -11.76 -7.24 -15.09
C VAL A 21 -11.09 -8.48 -15.67
N LEU A 22 -11.71 -9.65 -15.59
CA LEU A 22 -11.18 -10.89 -16.18
C LEU A 22 -10.92 -10.74 -17.67
N LYS A 23 -11.92 -10.28 -18.44
CA LYS A 23 -11.78 -10.03 -19.90
C LYS A 23 -10.64 -9.06 -20.22
N ASN A 24 -10.49 -8.00 -19.42
CA ASN A 24 -9.40 -7.04 -19.62
C ASN A 24 -8.03 -7.66 -19.37
N ILE A 25 -7.90 -8.49 -18.32
CA ILE A 25 -6.63 -9.18 -18.00
C ILE A 25 -6.32 -10.25 -19.05
N GLU A 26 -7.29 -11.04 -19.48
CA GLU A 26 -7.14 -11.99 -20.60
C GLU A 26 -6.66 -11.28 -21.88
N GLN A 27 -7.26 -10.13 -22.21
CA GLN A 27 -6.84 -9.33 -23.36
C GLN A 27 -5.41 -8.81 -23.19
N PHE A 28 -5.05 -8.33 -22.00
CA PHE A 28 -3.68 -7.89 -21.71
C PHE A 28 -2.67 -9.04 -21.91
N CYS A 29 -2.98 -10.24 -21.42
CA CYS A 29 -2.10 -11.41 -21.57
C CYS A 29 -1.92 -11.80 -23.04
N ASN A 30 -3.01 -11.83 -23.80
CA ASN A 30 -2.97 -12.07 -25.24
C ASN A 30 -2.10 -11.05 -25.99
N ILE A 31 -2.20 -9.76 -25.64
CA ILE A 31 -1.37 -8.71 -26.24
C ILE A 31 0.10 -8.93 -25.89
N ARG A 32 0.40 -9.17 -24.61
CA ARG A 32 1.77 -9.42 -24.12
C ARG A 32 2.40 -10.58 -24.88
N GLU A 33 1.73 -11.73 -24.93
CA GLU A 33 2.27 -12.96 -25.52
C GLU A 33 2.46 -12.85 -27.03
N LYS A 34 1.52 -12.22 -27.75
CA LYS A 34 1.53 -12.20 -29.22
C LYS A 34 2.33 -11.04 -29.81
N GLN A 35 2.32 -9.89 -29.16
CA GLN A 35 2.92 -8.66 -29.69
C GLN A 35 4.23 -8.29 -29.00
N TYR A 36 4.45 -8.77 -27.76
CA TYR A 36 5.61 -8.40 -26.95
C TYR A 36 6.25 -9.61 -26.25
N PRO A 37 6.57 -10.72 -26.97
CA PRO A 37 7.03 -11.96 -26.35
C PRO A 37 8.36 -11.83 -25.58
N ASP A 38 9.22 -10.88 -25.97
CA ASP A 38 10.53 -10.65 -25.33
C ASP A 38 10.46 -9.68 -24.14
N LEU A 39 9.27 -9.14 -23.84
CA LEU A 39 9.10 -8.11 -22.82
C LEU A 39 9.11 -8.73 -21.42
N ARG A 40 10.09 -8.35 -20.61
CA ARG A 40 10.29 -8.86 -19.24
C ARG A 40 9.41 -8.12 -18.23
N ILE A 41 8.10 -8.24 -18.37
CA ILE A 41 7.11 -7.70 -17.42
C ILE A 41 6.50 -8.83 -16.61
N ILE A 42 6.43 -8.63 -15.29
CA ILE A 42 5.70 -9.48 -14.36
C ILE A 42 4.31 -8.90 -14.14
N THR A 43 3.26 -9.70 -14.33
CA THR A 43 1.89 -9.37 -13.96
C THR A 43 1.57 -9.94 -12.59
N ARG A 44 0.87 -9.13 -11.77
CA ARG A 44 0.43 -9.55 -10.44
C ARG A 44 -1.02 -9.18 -10.22
N VAL A 45 -1.81 -10.13 -9.73
CA VAL A 45 -3.09 -9.86 -9.09
C VAL A 45 -2.86 -9.85 -7.58
N SER A 46 -3.04 -8.68 -6.96
CA SER A 46 -3.02 -8.54 -5.51
C SER A 46 -4.43 -8.27 -5.00
N GLY A 47 -4.84 -9.01 -3.97
CA GLY A 47 -6.03 -8.73 -3.17
C GLY A 47 -5.67 -8.22 -1.78
N VAL A 48 -6.56 -7.45 -1.17
CA VAL A 48 -6.47 -7.08 0.24
C VAL A 48 -7.33 -8.05 1.05
N LYS A 49 -6.72 -8.82 1.96
CA LYS A 49 -7.41 -9.76 2.85
C LYS A 49 -8.04 -8.99 4.02
N VAL A 50 -9.37 -8.90 4.00
CA VAL A 50 -10.23 -8.24 4.99
C VAL A 50 -11.07 -9.24 5.81
N SER A 51 -11.27 -10.47 5.33
CA SER A 51 -11.95 -11.55 6.06
C SER A 51 -11.37 -12.93 5.74
N GLU A 52 -11.74 -13.94 6.52
CA GLU A 52 -11.38 -15.34 6.26
C GLU A 52 -12.19 -15.98 5.12
N GLU A 53 -13.24 -15.31 4.64
CA GLU A 53 -14.01 -15.75 3.47
C GLU A 53 -13.21 -15.61 2.17
N GLN A 54 -12.18 -14.75 2.17
CA GLN A 54 -11.25 -14.61 1.05
C GLN A 54 -10.22 -15.75 1.07
N ASP A 55 -10.37 -16.62 0.09
CA ASP A 55 -9.55 -17.82 -0.09
C ASP A 55 -8.48 -17.64 -1.19
N MET A 56 -7.25 -18.03 -0.87
CA MET A 56 -6.11 -17.96 -1.80
C MET A 56 -6.23 -19.01 -2.91
N ASP A 57 -6.75 -20.20 -2.62
CA ASP A 57 -6.86 -21.26 -3.61
C ASP A 57 -7.85 -20.88 -4.72
N SER A 58 -8.94 -20.21 -4.37
CA SER A 58 -9.92 -19.67 -5.30
C SER A 58 -9.32 -18.55 -6.15
N MET A 59 -8.51 -17.68 -5.56
CA MET A 59 -7.77 -16.65 -6.31
C MET A 59 -6.79 -17.28 -7.29
N GLU A 60 -6.00 -18.27 -6.87
CA GLU A 60 -5.05 -18.96 -7.73
C GLU A 60 -5.76 -19.68 -8.88
N ARG A 61 -6.90 -20.33 -8.61
CA ARG A 61 -7.70 -21.02 -9.63
C ARG A 61 -8.20 -20.07 -10.72
N VAL A 62 -8.60 -18.85 -10.35
CA VAL A 62 -9.15 -17.86 -11.29
C VAL A 62 -8.04 -17.08 -12.01
N TRP A 63 -6.97 -16.70 -11.29
CA TRP A 63 -5.97 -15.76 -11.78
C TRP A 63 -4.64 -16.41 -12.18
N GLY A 64 -4.28 -17.56 -11.62
CA GLY A 64 -2.95 -18.18 -11.80
C GLY A 64 -2.62 -18.56 -13.24
N GLY A 65 -3.64 -18.84 -14.06
CA GLY A 65 -3.47 -19.04 -15.50
C GLY A 65 -3.34 -17.75 -16.33
N LEU A 66 -3.59 -16.59 -15.72
CA LEU A 66 -3.60 -15.28 -16.38
C LEU A 66 -2.45 -14.39 -15.93
N VAL A 67 -1.93 -14.56 -14.71
CA VAL A 67 -0.86 -13.69 -14.19
C VAL A 67 0.29 -14.48 -13.61
N ASP A 68 1.47 -13.86 -13.61
CA ASP A 68 2.68 -14.52 -13.11
C ASP A 68 2.67 -14.67 -11.59
N GLN A 69 1.88 -13.85 -10.88
CA GLN A 69 1.79 -13.85 -9.42
C GLN A 69 0.38 -13.54 -8.93
N VAL A 70 -0.11 -14.35 -7.99
CA VAL A 70 -1.28 -14.07 -7.17
C VAL A 70 -0.80 -13.78 -5.74
N ALA A 71 -1.34 -12.75 -5.11
CA ALA A 71 -0.96 -12.37 -3.76
C ALA A 71 -2.15 -11.86 -2.95
N PHE A 72 -2.13 -12.15 -1.65
CA PHE A 72 -2.90 -11.41 -0.66
C PHE A 72 -1.98 -10.56 0.20
N VAL A 73 -2.42 -9.35 0.50
CA VAL A 73 -1.83 -8.51 1.54
C VAL A 73 -2.86 -8.33 2.65
N ASN A 74 -2.42 -8.37 3.90
CA ASN A 74 -3.32 -8.13 5.01
C ASN A 74 -3.83 -6.69 4.98
N TYR A 75 -5.11 -6.51 5.33
CA TYR A 75 -5.67 -5.19 5.54
C TYR A 75 -4.88 -4.41 6.59
N ASN A 76 -4.58 -3.15 6.27
CA ASN A 76 -4.00 -2.20 7.20
C ASN A 76 -5.06 -1.13 7.48
N PRO A 77 -5.55 -0.97 8.73
CA PRO A 77 -6.59 -0.01 9.08
C PRO A 77 -6.02 1.43 9.18
N TRP A 78 -5.49 1.94 8.08
CA TRP A 78 -4.82 3.24 8.03
C TRP A 78 -5.79 4.43 8.14
N GLU A 79 -7.04 4.24 7.74
CA GLU A 79 -8.07 5.28 7.63
C GLU A 79 -8.45 5.91 8.98
N ASN A 80 -8.35 5.14 10.07
CA ASN A 80 -8.75 5.56 11.41
C ASN A 80 -7.56 5.90 12.31
N ILE A 81 -6.36 6.13 11.73
CA ILE A 81 -5.14 6.30 12.53
C ILE A 81 -5.24 7.44 13.57
N TYR A 82 -6.03 8.49 13.31
CA TYR A 82 -6.21 9.61 14.25
C TYR A 82 -7.22 9.35 15.36
N GLU A 83 -8.06 8.32 15.21
CA GLU A 83 -9.14 7.96 16.14
C GLU A 83 -8.81 6.70 16.94
N THR A 84 -7.84 5.90 16.47
CA THR A 84 -7.43 4.66 17.11
C THR A 84 -6.73 4.95 18.45
N GLU A 85 -6.89 4.06 19.43
CA GLU A 85 -6.16 4.18 20.69
C GLU A 85 -4.65 3.90 20.50
N PRO A 86 -3.75 4.52 21.30
CA PRO A 86 -2.34 4.17 21.28
C PRO A 86 -2.12 2.68 21.53
N ASN A 87 -1.25 2.05 20.74
CA ASN A 87 -1.10 0.59 20.72
C ASN A 87 0.17 0.08 21.42
N GLY A 88 1.00 0.98 21.97
CA GLY A 88 2.22 0.61 22.69
C GLY A 88 3.35 0.05 21.82
N ILE A 89 3.23 0.08 20.49
CA ILE A 89 4.31 -0.36 19.59
C ILE A 89 5.49 0.59 19.69
N GLU A 90 6.63 0.10 20.18
CA GLU A 90 7.89 0.85 20.24
C GLU A 90 8.76 0.65 19.00
N LYS A 91 8.53 -0.45 18.26
CA LYS A 91 9.39 -0.83 17.14
C LYS A 91 9.40 0.27 16.06
N PRO A 92 10.58 0.68 15.55
CA PRO A 92 10.69 1.68 14.50
C PRO A 92 9.89 1.29 13.26
N CYS A 93 9.14 2.25 12.69
CA CYS A 93 8.54 2.11 11.36
C CYS A 93 9.62 2.18 10.27
N SER A 94 9.79 1.09 9.53
CA SER A 94 10.77 0.91 8.48
C SER A 94 10.56 1.81 7.26
N ASP A 95 9.33 2.29 7.03
CA ASP A 95 9.03 3.22 5.93
C ASP A 95 9.85 4.50 6.03
N LEU A 96 10.18 4.98 7.24
CA LEU A 96 11.02 6.16 7.43
C LEU A 96 12.41 6.05 6.78
N TRP A 97 12.90 4.84 6.51
CA TRP A 97 14.19 4.62 5.84
C TRP A 97 14.05 4.11 4.41
N ARG A 98 12.84 3.76 3.98
CA ARG A 98 12.58 3.11 2.70
C ARG A 98 11.81 4.00 1.72
N ARG A 99 10.96 4.90 2.22
CA ARG A 99 9.94 5.59 1.41
C ARG A 99 9.69 7.02 1.88
N MET A 100 9.44 7.91 0.92
CA MET A 100 8.86 9.23 1.12
C MET A 100 7.78 9.40 0.07
N PHE A 101 6.67 10.00 0.47
CA PHE A 101 5.47 10.16 -0.35
C PHE A 101 5.37 11.62 -0.79
N ILE A 102 5.06 11.82 -2.06
CA ILE A 102 4.82 13.16 -2.62
C ILE A 102 3.37 13.22 -3.02
N TRP A 103 2.61 14.12 -2.39
CA TRP A 103 1.22 14.36 -2.69
C TRP A 103 1.06 15.13 -4.00
N HIS A 104 -0.17 15.17 -4.51
CA HIS A 104 -0.47 15.75 -5.83
C HIS A 104 -0.18 17.27 -5.90
N ASP A 105 -0.14 17.96 -4.75
CA ASP A 105 0.20 19.38 -4.59
C ASP A 105 1.72 19.60 -4.39
N GLY A 106 2.50 18.53 -4.41
CA GLY A 106 3.93 18.55 -4.17
C GLY A 106 4.33 18.44 -2.70
N THR A 107 3.39 18.38 -1.75
CA THR A 107 3.71 18.20 -0.33
C THR A 107 4.46 16.88 -0.13
N ALA A 108 5.60 16.94 0.56
CA ALA A 108 6.46 15.80 0.86
C ALA A 108 6.16 15.28 2.26
N ASN A 109 5.64 14.05 2.34
CA ASN A 109 5.25 13.40 3.59
C ASN A 109 6.06 12.13 3.85
N PRO A 110 6.56 11.90 5.08
CA PRO A 110 7.29 10.68 5.42
C PRO A 110 6.44 9.40 5.42
N CYS A 111 5.10 9.50 5.46
CA CYS A 111 4.22 8.36 5.71
C CYS A 111 2.89 8.47 4.94
N ASP A 112 2.47 7.41 4.25
CA ASP A 112 1.17 7.36 3.56
C ASP A 112 -0.01 7.26 4.54
N THR A 113 0.19 6.57 5.66
CA THR A 113 -0.82 6.41 6.73
C THR A 113 -1.18 7.76 7.36
N ASP A 114 -0.26 8.74 7.36
CA ASP A 114 -0.51 10.12 7.77
C ASP A 114 -1.17 10.91 6.62
N TYR A 115 -2.42 10.57 6.30
CA TYR A 115 -3.17 11.20 5.20
C TYR A 115 -3.51 12.69 5.43
N ARG A 116 -3.32 13.22 6.65
CA ARG A 116 -3.47 14.66 6.96
C ARG A 116 -2.14 15.40 6.87
N SER A 117 -1.05 14.70 6.58
CA SER A 117 0.30 15.24 6.43
C SER A 117 0.79 15.99 7.67
N THR A 118 0.44 15.53 8.87
CA THR A 118 0.90 16.17 10.11
C THR A 118 2.42 16.04 10.30
N LEU A 119 3.03 15.05 9.65
CA LEU A 119 4.48 14.79 9.63
C LEU A 119 5.18 15.39 8.40
N GLN A 120 4.51 16.20 7.59
CA GLN A 120 5.11 16.75 6.36
C GLN A 120 6.44 17.45 6.63
N VAL A 121 7.36 17.30 5.67
CA VAL A 121 8.73 17.81 5.80
C VAL A 121 9.03 18.98 4.85
N GLY A 122 8.10 19.33 3.97
CA GLY A 122 8.22 20.44 3.01
C GLY A 122 7.52 20.14 1.70
N ASN A 123 7.93 20.81 0.62
CA ASN A 123 7.44 20.61 -0.74
C ASN A 123 8.54 20.05 -1.67
N ALA A 124 8.17 19.19 -2.61
CA ALA A 124 9.08 18.53 -3.55
C ALA A 124 9.94 19.50 -4.36
N SER A 125 9.48 20.75 -4.57
CA SER A 125 10.25 21.81 -5.22
C SER A 125 11.53 22.22 -4.47
N GLU A 126 11.64 21.92 -3.18
CA GLU A 126 12.84 22.17 -2.35
C GLU A 126 13.94 21.12 -2.58
N GLY A 127 13.64 20.06 -3.34
CA GLY A 127 14.55 18.97 -3.67
C GLY A 127 14.41 17.78 -2.72
N LEU A 128 14.12 16.61 -3.28
CA LEU A 128 13.84 15.39 -2.51
C LEU A 128 14.98 14.97 -1.58
N SER A 129 16.23 15.14 -2.01
CA SER A 129 17.41 14.82 -1.18
C SER A 129 17.49 15.73 0.05
N ASN A 130 17.15 17.01 -0.10
CA ASN A 130 17.16 17.97 1.00
C ASN A 130 16.06 17.62 2.00
N LEU A 131 14.85 17.35 1.52
CA LEU A 131 13.71 16.93 2.35
C LEU A 131 13.99 15.61 3.09
N TRP A 132 14.58 14.62 2.42
CA TRP A 132 14.94 13.32 3.01
C TRP A 132 16.01 13.43 4.11
N LEU A 133 16.91 14.41 3.99
CA LEU A 133 17.96 14.70 4.95
C LEU A 133 17.62 15.83 5.92
N SER A 134 16.42 16.40 5.82
CA SER A 134 15.97 17.53 6.64
C SER A 134 15.95 17.18 8.14
N ASP A 135 16.10 18.21 8.97
CA ASP A 135 16.10 18.03 10.42
C ASP A 135 14.78 17.47 10.95
N SER A 136 13.64 17.81 10.34
CA SER A 136 12.33 17.26 10.69
C SER A 136 12.27 15.75 10.41
N TYR A 137 12.70 15.31 9.21
CA TYR A 137 12.75 13.90 8.85
C TYR A 137 13.73 13.13 9.75
N GLN A 138 14.94 13.66 9.97
CA GLN A 138 15.94 13.01 10.83
C GLN A 138 15.49 12.95 12.29
N SER A 139 14.76 13.95 12.78
CA SER A 139 14.19 13.93 14.14
C SER A 139 13.14 12.83 14.29
N LEU A 140 12.30 12.63 13.29
CA LEU A 140 11.33 11.53 13.25
C LEU A 140 12.01 10.15 13.28
N ARG A 141 13.07 9.97 12.47
CA ARG A 141 13.90 8.75 12.48
C ARG A 141 14.54 8.51 13.84
N ARG A 142 15.14 9.54 14.45
CA ARG A 142 15.75 9.45 15.79
C ARG A 142 14.73 9.09 16.85
N ALA A 143 13.54 9.68 16.81
CA ALA A 143 12.48 9.34 17.76
C ALA A 143 12.14 7.85 17.67
N HIS A 144 11.93 7.32 16.46
CA HIS A 144 11.67 5.90 16.26
C HIS A 144 12.85 5.02 16.67
N ALA A 145 14.08 5.36 16.29
CA ALA A 145 15.27 4.58 16.63
C ALA A 145 15.54 4.50 18.14
N ASN A 146 15.09 5.50 18.92
CA ASN A 146 15.22 5.55 20.37
C ASN A 146 13.97 5.02 21.11
N SER A 147 13.15 4.18 20.46
CA SER A 147 11.89 3.64 21.01
C SER A 147 10.85 4.70 21.41
N ALA A 148 11.02 5.95 20.96
CA ALA A 148 10.13 7.07 21.27
C ALA A 148 9.00 7.21 20.24
N ARG A 149 8.61 6.12 19.56
CA ARG A 149 7.47 6.10 18.63
C ARG A 149 6.17 6.55 19.30
N GLN A 150 5.99 6.21 20.57
CA GLN A 150 4.75 6.47 21.31
C GLN A 150 4.51 7.96 21.64
N VAL A 151 5.49 8.83 21.45
CA VAL A 151 5.32 10.29 21.61
C VAL A 151 5.13 11.03 20.29
N VAL A 152 5.15 10.31 19.16
CA VAL A 152 5.00 10.88 17.82
C VAL A 152 3.58 10.67 17.31
N GLU A 153 2.97 11.74 16.81
CA GLU A 153 1.63 11.71 16.21
C GLU A 153 1.68 11.73 14.68
N PRO A 154 0.95 10.84 13.98
CA PRO A 154 0.01 9.83 14.50
C PRO A 154 0.66 8.45 14.80
N CYS A 155 2.00 8.36 14.77
CA CYS A 155 2.74 7.09 14.83
C CYS A 155 2.47 6.21 16.05
N LYS A 156 2.10 6.80 17.20
CA LYS A 156 1.75 6.06 18.43
C LYS A 156 0.51 5.16 18.30
N ARG A 157 -0.33 5.43 17.30
CA ARG A 157 -1.57 4.70 16.97
C ARG A 157 -1.41 3.77 15.76
N CYS A 158 -0.34 3.96 14.99
CA CYS A 158 -0.09 3.21 13.76
C CYS A 158 0.30 1.76 14.05
N SER A 159 -0.20 0.80 13.27
CA SER A 159 0.20 -0.62 13.35
C SER A 159 1.38 -0.99 12.44
N VAL A 160 1.76 -0.10 11.51
CA VAL A 160 2.83 -0.35 10.53
C VAL A 160 4.21 -0.36 11.20
N ILE A 161 5.05 -1.33 10.84
CA ILE A 161 6.41 -1.52 11.36
C ILE A 161 7.34 -1.77 10.18
#